data_AF-A0A0H2RJ90-F1
#
_entry.id   AF-A0A0H2RJ90-F1
#
_cell.length_a   1.000
_cell.length_b   1.000
_cell.length_c   1.000
_cell.angle_alpha   90.00
_cell.angle_beta   90.00
_cell.angle_gamma   90.00
#
_symmetry.space_group_name_H-M   'P 1'
#
loop_
_entity.id
_entity.type
_entity.pdbx_description
1 polymer ?
#
loop_
_entity_poly.entity_id
_entity_poly.type
_entity_poly.pdbx_seq_one_letter_code
_entity_poly.pdbx_strand_id
1 'polypeptide(L)'
;MARKQRDPQEIAAKRIRFEVELSTKRVEATAARKASDKLMEKMFSTRDRLVISEHEGAGKDYLDEKREELRKLVEAVRDSTAKQAKIAVELGRMEHTGYQESDVEVDSELDIDGEFENSVAWDDDYPNEETTFEEPLNFGQMNLADLQLRVDASGTKIDRMDEKLDTISSETADVRAQVENATRELREQANELKALNAKVEAAHEESRKENRMLLEELRKVRESLSELTAKLQHQ
;
A
#
# COMPACT_ATOMS: atom_id res chain seq x y z
N MET A 1 -29.94 -41.31 4.65
CA MET A 1 -29.29 -40.44 5.66
C MET A 1 -29.97 -39.08 5.62
N ALA A 2 -30.62 -38.67 6.71
CA ALA A 2 -31.37 -37.42 6.77
C ALA A 2 -30.40 -36.23 6.82
N ARG A 3 -30.41 -35.38 5.78
CA ARG A 3 -29.73 -34.09 5.79
C ARG A 3 -30.41 -33.22 6.85
N LYS A 4 -29.72 -32.94 7.97
CA LYS A 4 -30.17 -31.95 8.94
C LYS A 4 -30.25 -30.60 8.21
N GLN A 5 -31.46 -30.13 7.90
CA GLN A 5 -31.68 -28.74 7.53
C GLN A 5 -31.18 -27.89 8.71
N ARG A 6 -30.08 -27.17 8.52
CA ARG A 6 -29.61 -26.20 9.51
C ARG A 6 -30.67 -25.11 9.62
N ASP A 7 -30.96 -24.69 10.85
CA ASP A 7 -31.92 -23.64 11.13
C ASP A 7 -31.48 -22.34 10.44
N PRO A 8 -32.31 -21.71 9.59
CA PRO A 8 -31.99 -20.43 8.95
C PRO A 8 -31.53 -19.35 9.94
N GLN A 9 -32.02 -19.38 11.18
CA GLN A 9 -31.60 -18.47 12.24
C GLN A 9 -30.16 -18.72 12.71
N GLU A 10 -29.72 -19.97 12.72
CA GLU A 10 -28.34 -20.34 13.08
C GLU A 10 -27.34 -19.92 11.99
N ILE A 11 -27.74 -19.98 10.72
CA ILE A 11 -26.94 -19.52 9.58
C ILE A 11 -26.80 -17.99 9.61
N ALA A 12 -27.90 -17.27 9.80
CA ALA A 12 -27.89 -15.81 9.92
C ALA A 12 -27.03 -15.34 11.11
N ALA A 13 -27.13 -16.01 12.27
CA ALA A 13 -26.33 -15.66 13.44
C ALA A 13 -24.82 -15.96 13.29
N LYS A 14 -24.44 -16.92 12.43
CA LYS A 14 -23.02 -17.18 12.08
C LYS A 14 -22.50 -16.13 11.10
N ARG A 15 -23.29 -15.77 10.10
CA ARG A 15 -22.95 -14.73 9.13
C ARG A 15 -22.73 -13.37 9.79
N ILE A 16 -23.65 -12.95 10.68
CA ILE A 16 -23.51 -11.70 11.43
C ILE A 16 -22.24 -11.72 12.29
N ARG A 17 -21.94 -12.83 12.96
CA ARG A 17 -20.71 -12.95 13.76
C ARG A 17 -19.45 -12.83 12.90
N PHE A 18 -19.44 -13.48 11.74
CA PHE A 18 -18.34 -13.40 10.79
C PHE A 18 -18.15 -11.97 10.25
N GLU A 19 -19.23 -11.29 9.86
CA GLU A 19 -19.19 -9.88 9.39
C GLU A 19 -18.68 -8.93 10.48
N VAL A 20 -19.09 -9.14 11.74
CA VAL A 20 -18.58 -8.38 12.90
C VAL A 20 -17.08 -8.63 13.10
N GLU A 21 -16.63 -9.89 13.03
CA GLU A 21 -15.21 -10.23 13.18
C GLU A 21 -14.35 -9.64 12.04
N LEU A 22 -14.85 -9.73 10.80
CA LEU A 22 -14.23 -9.14 9.61
C LEU A 22 -14.09 -7.62 9.75
N SER A 23 -15.18 -6.93 10.13
CA SER A 23 -15.18 -5.48 10.33
C SER A 23 -14.20 -5.05 11.44
N THR A 24 -14.13 -5.80 12.54
CA THR A 24 -13.17 -5.56 13.63
C THR A 24 -11.74 -5.66 13.12
N LYS A 25 -11.42 -6.70 12.32
CA LYS A 25 -10.10 -6.87 11.71
C LYS A 25 -9.74 -5.77 10.72
N ARG A 26 -10.72 -5.26 9.96
CA ARG A 26 -10.51 -4.09 9.08
C ARG A 26 -10.17 -2.84 9.88
N VAL A 27 -10.88 -2.59 10.98
CA VAL A 27 -10.57 -1.48 11.90
C VAL A 27 -9.17 -1.64 12.50
N GLU A 28 -8.77 -2.84 12.93
CA GLU A 28 -7.41 -3.12 13.40
C GLU A 28 -6.35 -2.83 12.33
N ALA A 29 -6.60 -3.20 11.07
CA ALA A 29 -5.70 -2.92 9.95
C ALA A 29 -5.53 -1.42 9.71
N THR A 30 -6.64 -0.67 9.71
CA THR A 30 -6.63 0.79 9.52
C THR A 30 -5.93 1.50 10.68
N ALA A 31 -6.15 1.06 11.92
CA ALA A 31 -5.44 1.59 13.09
C ALA A 31 -3.93 1.31 13.02
N ALA A 32 -3.53 0.11 12.58
CA ALA A 32 -2.13 -0.27 12.39
C ALA A 32 -1.46 0.54 11.26
N ARG A 33 -2.20 0.86 10.17
CA ARG A 33 -1.75 1.78 9.10
C ARG A 33 -1.47 3.18 9.64
N LYS A 34 -2.47 3.80 10.28
CA LYS A 34 -2.33 5.14 10.89
C LYS A 34 -1.18 5.21 11.91
N ALA A 35 -0.93 4.14 12.66
CA ALA A 35 0.19 4.08 13.59
C ALA A 35 1.56 4.02 12.88
N SER A 36 1.67 3.25 11.80
CA SER A 36 2.90 3.16 11.00
C SER A 36 3.21 4.46 10.27
N ASP A 37 2.19 5.12 9.70
CA ASP A 37 2.37 6.41 9.01
C ASP A 37 2.97 7.47 9.95
N LYS A 38 2.48 7.52 11.19
CA LYS A 38 3.05 8.40 12.23
C LYS A 38 4.49 8.06 12.60
N LEU A 39 4.86 6.77 12.57
CA LEU A 39 6.24 6.35 12.83
C LEU A 39 7.15 6.72 11.66
N MET A 40 6.69 6.52 10.41
CA MET A 40 7.42 6.92 9.21
C MET A 40 7.62 8.44 9.15
N GLU A 41 6.58 9.23 9.42
CA GLU A 41 6.68 10.69 9.47
C GLU A 41 7.73 11.16 10.49
N LYS A 42 7.73 10.58 11.70
CA LYS A 42 8.75 10.85 12.71
C LYS A 42 10.14 10.43 12.25
N MET A 43 10.28 9.25 11.64
CA MET A 43 11.55 8.76 11.13
C MET A 43 12.13 9.70 10.07
N PHE A 44 11.31 10.15 9.10
CA PHE A 44 11.76 11.10 8.07
C PHE A 44 12.11 12.45 8.68
N SER A 45 11.28 12.98 9.59
CA SER A 45 11.61 14.23 10.29
C SER A 45 12.92 14.14 11.08
N THR A 46 13.18 13.03 11.76
CA THR A 46 14.42 12.84 12.52
C THR A 46 15.63 12.67 11.59
N ARG A 47 15.48 11.96 10.48
CA ARG A 47 16.51 11.85 9.44
C ARG A 47 16.87 13.22 8.87
N ASP A 48 15.88 14.01 8.48
CA ASP A 48 16.11 15.31 7.85
C ASP A 48 16.77 16.29 8.83
N ARG A 49 16.36 16.29 10.11
CA ARG A 49 17.05 17.04 11.18
C ARG A 49 18.49 16.59 11.38
N LEU A 50 18.75 15.28 11.33
CA LEU A 50 20.11 14.75 11.45
C LEU A 50 20.99 15.25 10.29
N VAL A 51 20.50 15.19 9.06
CA VAL A 51 21.25 15.67 7.87
C VAL A 51 21.57 17.16 7.97
N ILE A 52 20.59 17.98 8.36
CA ILE A 52 20.79 19.42 8.58
C ILE A 52 21.85 19.65 9.68
N SER A 53 21.73 18.94 10.80
CA SER A 53 22.65 19.06 11.93
C SER A 53 24.08 18.62 11.58
N GLU A 54 24.24 17.61 10.73
CA GLU A 54 25.55 17.20 10.21
C GLU A 54 26.16 18.29 9.32
N HIS A 55 25.35 18.98 8.52
CA HIS A 55 25.81 20.10 7.69
C HIS A 55 26.14 21.36 8.49
N GLU A 56 25.41 21.62 9.58
CA GLU A 56 25.64 22.76 10.48
C GLU A 56 26.81 22.54 11.45
N GLY A 57 27.45 21.37 11.43
CA GLY A 57 28.59 21.04 12.29
C GLY A 57 28.18 20.80 13.74
N ALA A 58 26.99 20.21 13.96
CA ALA A 58 26.55 19.83 15.30
C ALA A 58 27.55 18.89 15.98
N GLY A 59 27.65 19.01 17.31
CA GLY A 59 28.55 18.20 18.11
C GLY A 59 28.29 16.69 17.96
N LYS A 60 29.37 15.90 18.00
CA LYS A 60 29.34 14.45 17.82
C LYS A 60 28.31 13.76 18.74
N ASP A 61 28.22 14.16 20.00
CA ASP A 61 27.30 13.56 20.97
C ASP A 61 25.83 13.74 20.58
N TYR A 62 25.48 14.90 20.02
CA TYR A 62 24.13 15.17 19.51
C TYR A 62 23.81 14.31 18.27
N LEU A 63 24.77 14.19 17.35
CA LEU A 63 24.62 13.36 16.16
C LEU A 63 24.46 11.87 16.51
N ASP A 64 25.22 11.39 17.49
CA ASP A 64 25.14 10.01 17.96
C ASP A 64 23.79 9.74 18.66
N GLU A 65 23.28 10.68 19.46
CA GLU A 65 21.92 10.61 20.04
C GLU A 65 20.84 10.55 18.96
N LYS A 66 20.91 11.41 17.93
CA LYS A 66 19.93 11.44 16.84
C LYS A 66 20.00 10.23 15.92
N ARG A 67 21.18 9.66 15.70
CA ARG A 67 21.35 8.39 14.99
C ARG A 67 20.73 7.23 15.76
N GLU A 68 20.86 7.21 17.08
CA GLU A 68 20.25 6.19 17.92
C GLU A 68 18.72 6.32 17.99
N GLU A 69 18.19 7.55 18.05
CA GLU A 69 16.76 7.83 17.91
C GLU A 69 16.22 7.33 16.56
N LEU A 70 16.95 7.60 15.47
CA LEU A 70 16.59 7.13 14.13
C LEU A 70 16.60 5.60 14.04
N ARG A 71 17.58 4.91 14.63
CA ARG A 71 17.62 3.43 14.67
C ARG A 71 16.39 2.84 15.34
N LYS A 72 16.00 3.38 16.51
CA LYS A 72 14.80 2.93 17.24
C LYS A 72 13.53 3.15 16.43
N LEU A 73 13.44 4.26 15.70
CA LEU A 73 12.31 4.54 14.82
C LEU A 73 12.26 3.57 13.64
N VAL A 74 13.41 3.25 13.02
CA VAL A 74 13.50 2.25 11.94
C VAL A 74 13.04 0.86 12.43
N GLU A 75 13.46 0.45 13.63
CA GLU A 75 13.06 -0.81 14.22
C GLU A 75 11.55 -0.83 14.52
N ALA A 76 11.01 0.26 15.08
CA ALA A 76 9.57 0.40 15.33
C ALA A 76 8.73 0.38 14.04
N VAL A 77 9.20 1.01 12.96
CA VAL A 77 8.56 0.94 11.63
C VAL A 77 8.59 -0.50 11.12
N ARG A 78 9.72 -1.20 11.21
CA ARG A 78 9.85 -2.60 10.77
C ARG A 78 8.86 -3.52 11.51
N ASP A 79 8.75 -3.37 12.83
CA ASP A 79 7.81 -4.14 13.65
C ASP A 79 6.34 -3.80 13.31
N SER A 80 6.05 -2.52 13.04
CA SER A 80 4.72 -2.09 12.62
C SER A 80 4.34 -2.68 11.26
N THR A 81 5.25 -2.67 10.28
CA THR A 81 5.04 -3.29 8.96
C THR A 81 4.84 -4.80 9.08
N ALA A 82 5.59 -5.48 9.96
CA ALA A 82 5.38 -6.92 10.21
C ALA A 82 3.99 -7.21 10.80
N LYS A 83 3.51 -6.37 11.72
CA LYS A 83 2.15 -6.48 12.27
C LYS A 83 1.08 -6.24 11.20
N GLN A 84 1.25 -5.23 10.35
CA GLN A 84 0.34 -4.97 9.23
C GLN A 84 0.28 -6.14 8.24
N ALA A 85 1.43 -6.72 7.89
CA ALA A 85 1.49 -7.89 7.02
C ALA A 85 0.72 -9.08 7.62
N LYS A 86 0.86 -9.30 8.94
CA LYS A 86 0.10 -10.35 9.64
C LYS A 86 -1.41 -10.11 9.60
N ILE A 87 -1.85 -8.88 9.88
CA ILE A 87 -3.27 -8.50 9.82
C ILE A 87 -3.80 -8.64 8.38
N ALA A 88 -3.03 -8.25 7.37
CA ALA A 88 -3.41 -8.40 5.97
C ALA A 88 -3.58 -9.87 5.56
N VAL A 89 -2.69 -10.77 6.02
CA VAL A 89 -2.81 -12.21 5.78
C VAL A 89 -4.03 -12.79 6.51
N GLU A 90 -4.30 -12.35 7.74
CA GLU A 90 -5.51 -12.77 8.48
C GLU A 90 -6.79 -12.29 7.77
N LEU A 91 -6.84 -11.03 7.31
CA LEU A 91 -7.96 -10.49 6.55
C LEU A 91 -8.17 -11.24 5.23
N GLY A 92 -7.12 -11.47 4.45
CA GLY A 92 -7.23 -12.21 3.19
C GLY A 92 -7.72 -13.65 3.40
N ARG A 93 -7.31 -14.29 4.50
CA ARG A 93 -7.84 -15.62 4.87
C ARG A 93 -9.32 -15.55 5.24
N MET A 94 -9.72 -14.61 6.08
CA MET A 94 -11.12 -14.46 6.50
C MET A 94 -12.00 -14.17 5.28
N GLU A 95 -11.60 -13.23 4.43
CA GLU A 95 -12.31 -12.89 3.19
C GLU A 95 -12.46 -14.11 2.27
N HIS A 96 -11.43 -14.94 2.11
CA HIS A 96 -11.55 -16.19 1.33
C HIS A 96 -12.42 -17.26 1.99
N THR A 97 -12.33 -17.46 3.31
CA THR A 97 -13.12 -18.49 4.00
C THR A 97 -14.58 -18.12 4.18
N GLY A 98 -14.90 -16.82 4.28
CA GLY A 98 -16.28 -16.32 4.38
C GLY A 98 -17.13 -16.61 3.14
N TYR A 99 -16.50 -16.70 1.96
CA TYR A 99 -17.16 -17.10 0.72
C TYR A 99 -17.42 -18.61 0.63
N GLN A 100 -16.67 -19.45 1.36
CA GLN A 100 -16.85 -20.91 1.32
C GLN A 100 -17.98 -21.43 2.25
N GLU A 101 -18.32 -20.72 3.32
CA GLU A 101 -19.39 -21.17 4.22
C GLU A 101 -20.82 -20.81 3.75
N SER A 102 -20.96 -20.04 2.66
CA SER A 102 -22.26 -19.48 2.26
C SER A 102 -22.95 -20.09 1.04
N ASP A 103 -22.35 -21.02 0.27
CA ASP A 103 -23.09 -22.03 -0.53
C ASP A 103 -22.14 -22.93 -1.36
N VAL A 104 -22.46 -24.23 -1.40
CA VAL A 104 -21.97 -25.30 -2.30
C VAL A 104 -20.57 -25.90 -2.00
N GLU A 105 -20.58 -27.19 -1.58
CA GLU A 105 -19.48 -28.13 -1.88
C GLU A 105 -19.32 -28.19 -3.41
N VAL A 106 -18.44 -27.37 -3.97
CA VAL A 106 -17.94 -27.58 -5.34
C VAL A 106 -16.72 -28.47 -5.21
N ASP A 107 -16.91 -29.76 -5.50
CA ASP A 107 -15.83 -30.63 -5.96
C ASP A 107 -15.22 -29.98 -7.20
N SER A 108 -14.10 -29.30 -7.02
CA SER A 108 -13.22 -28.95 -8.14
C SER A 108 -11.79 -28.94 -7.65
N GLU A 109 -11.11 -30.06 -7.91
CA GLU A 109 -9.70 -30.06 -8.29
C GLU A 109 -9.51 -28.94 -9.32
N LEU A 110 -8.91 -27.83 -8.92
CA LEU A 110 -8.43 -26.80 -9.83
C LEU A 110 -7.12 -26.26 -9.26
N ASP A 111 -6.05 -26.70 -9.90
CA ASP A 111 -4.73 -26.10 -9.82
C ASP A 111 -4.84 -24.60 -10.15
N ILE A 112 -4.44 -23.73 -9.22
CA ILE A 112 -4.37 -22.29 -9.45
C ILE A 112 -2.89 -21.88 -9.44
N ASP A 113 -2.32 -21.89 -10.64
CA ASP A 113 -1.19 -21.04 -10.99
C ASP A 113 -1.74 -19.66 -11.39
N GLY A 114 -1.30 -18.62 -10.68
CA GLY A 114 -1.21 -17.26 -11.24
C GLY A 114 -2.39 -16.30 -11.05
N GLU A 115 -2.00 -15.07 -10.72
CA GLU A 115 -2.74 -13.80 -10.84
C GLU A 115 -3.69 -13.42 -9.67
N PHE A 116 -3.12 -12.68 -8.73
CA PHE A 116 -3.83 -11.86 -7.74
C PHE A 116 -4.48 -10.66 -8.44
N GLU A 117 -5.81 -10.57 -8.40
CA GLU A 117 -6.55 -9.35 -8.73
C GLU A 117 -6.76 -8.47 -7.47
N ASN A 118 -6.56 -7.16 -7.66
CA ASN A 118 -6.67 -6.10 -6.66
C ASN A 118 -8.09 -5.97 -6.09
N SER A 119 -8.24 -6.11 -4.77
CA SER A 119 -9.46 -5.72 -4.05
C SER A 119 -9.40 -4.24 -3.67
N VAL A 120 -10.37 -3.46 -4.19
CA VAL A 120 -10.60 -2.05 -3.85
C VAL A 120 -11.26 -1.99 -2.46
N ALA A 121 -10.56 -1.40 -1.48
CA ALA A 121 -11.14 -1.06 -0.19
C ALA A 121 -11.99 0.21 -0.33
N TRP A 122 -13.25 0.14 0.05
CA TRP A 122 -14.14 1.31 0.14
C TRP A 122 -13.88 1.99 1.49
N ASP A 123 -13.53 3.28 1.47
CA ASP A 123 -13.37 4.10 2.67
C ASP A 123 -14.74 4.58 3.17
N ASP A 124 -15.07 4.26 4.42
CA ASP A 124 -16.29 4.65 5.14
C ASP A 124 -16.24 6.12 5.63
N ASP A 125 -16.20 7.07 4.71
CA ASP A 125 -16.45 8.49 5.01
C ASP A 125 -17.88 8.89 4.57
N TYR A 126 -18.89 8.24 5.16
CA TYR A 126 -20.26 8.76 5.14
C TYR A 126 -20.43 9.76 6.29
N PRO A 127 -20.87 11.01 6.04
CA PRO A 127 -21.22 11.92 7.11
C PRO A 127 -22.48 11.38 7.81
N ASN A 128 -22.35 11.09 9.11
CA ASN A 128 -23.47 10.91 10.02
C ASN A 128 -24.27 12.23 10.10
N GLU A 129 -25.20 12.45 9.17
CA GLU A 129 -26.34 13.30 9.47
C GLU A 129 -27.19 12.54 10.51
N GLU A 130 -27.30 13.12 11.71
CA GLU A 130 -28.12 12.64 12.81
C GLU A 130 -29.52 12.27 12.32
N THR A 131 -29.76 11.00 12.04
CA THR A 131 -31.10 10.45 12.01
C THR A 131 -31.54 10.32 13.45
N THR A 132 -32.23 11.36 13.94
CA THR A 132 -33.14 11.19 15.09
C THR A 132 -34.03 10.00 14.76
N PHE A 133 -33.80 8.89 15.45
CA PHE A 133 -34.62 7.70 15.39
C PHE A 133 -36.02 8.11 15.86
N GLU A 134 -36.90 8.44 14.91
CA GLU A 134 -38.30 8.70 15.21
C GLU A 134 -38.88 7.45 15.88
N GLU A 135 -39.70 7.69 16.89
CA GLU A 135 -40.30 6.72 17.80
C GLU A 135 -40.89 5.47 17.11
N PRO A 136 -40.98 4.33 17.81
CA PRO A 136 -41.56 3.10 17.28
C PRO A 136 -42.99 3.33 16.73
N LEU A 137 -43.18 2.87 15.49
CA LEU A 137 -44.40 3.02 14.68
C LEU A 137 -45.66 2.52 15.41
N ASN A 138 -46.57 3.44 15.72
CA ASN A 138 -47.93 3.12 16.14
C ASN A 138 -48.82 2.96 14.89
N PHE A 139 -48.81 1.75 14.30
CA PHE A 139 -49.57 1.43 13.07
C PHE A 139 -51.10 1.62 13.19
N GLY A 140 -51.63 1.82 14.40
CA GLY A 140 -53.06 1.98 14.65
C GLY A 140 -53.67 3.36 14.35
N GLN A 141 -52.87 4.37 13.97
CA GLN A 141 -53.36 5.76 13.86
C GLN A 141 -52.94 6.53 12.59
N MET A 142 -52.13 5.96 11.70
CA MET A 142 -51.80 6.65 10.44
C MET A 142 -52.97 6.57 9.46
N ASN A 143 -53.40 7.73 8.96
CA ASN A 143 -54.33 7.78 7.84
C ASN A 143 -53.58 7.50 6.52
N LEU A 144 -54.30 7.07 5.49
CA LEU A 144 -53.74 6.69 4.19
C LEU A 144 -52.98 7.85 3.51
N ALA A 145 -53.36 9.11 3.79
CA ALA A 145 -52.72 10.29 3.21
C ALA A 145 -51.32 10.54 3.82
N ASP A 146 -51.13 10.30 5.12
CA ASP A 146 -49.84 10.42 5.78
C ASP A 146 -48.85 9.33 5.32
N LEU A 147 -49.35 8.12 5.05
CA LEU A 147 -48.58 7.05 4.44
C LEU A 147 -48.16 7.40 3.01
N GLN A 148 -49.07 7.96 2.20
CA GLN A 148 -48.78 8.38 0.84
C GLN A 148 -47.69 9.47 0.81
N LEU A 149 -47.81 10.49 1.66
CA LEU A 149 -46.81 11.56 1.79
C LEU A 149 -45.43 11.04 2.19
N ARG A 150 -45.35 10.04 3.09
CA ARG A 150 -44.09 9.40 3.47
C ARG A 150 -43.50 8.55 2.35
N VAL A 151 -44.33 7.83 1.59
CA VAL A 151 -43.89 7.07 0.41
C VAL A 151 -43.35 8.02 -0.66
N ASP A 152 -44.04 9.12 -0.96
CA ASP A 152 -43.59 10.13 -1.93
C ASP A 152 -42.28 10.80 -1.47
N ALA A 153 -42.17 11.14 -0.19
CA ALA A 153 -40.93 11.66 0.40
C ALA A 153 -39.78 10.65 0.30
N SER A 154 -40.05 9.35 0.53
CA SER A 154 -39.05 8.30 0.36
C SER A 154 -38.64 8.10 -1.11
N GLY A 155 -39.58 8.21 -2.06
CA GLY A 155 -39.31 8.16 -3.49
C GLY A 155 -38.36 9.25 -3.94
N THR A 156 -38.62 10.51 -3.54
CA THR A 156 -37.71 11.63 -3.87
C THR A 156 -36.32 11.49 -3.22
N LYS A 157 -36.21 10.79 -2.08
CA LYS A 157 -34.93 10.48 -1.45
C LYS A 157 -34.17 9.40 -2.23
N ILE A 158 -34.88 8.39 -2.75
CA ILE A 158 -34.32 7.35 -3.61
C ILE A 158 -33.79 7.97 -4.91
N ASP A 159 -34.58 8.82 -5.57
CA ASP A 159 -34.17 9.48 -6.83
C ASP A 159 -32.87 10.30 -6.65
N ARG A 160 -32.74 11.03 -5.53
CA ARG A 160 -31.51 11.77 -5.20
C ARG A 160 -30.32 10.87 -4.86
N MET A 161 -30.58 9.68 -4.34
CA MET A 161 -29.51 8.70 -4.09
C MET A 161 -29.02 8.10 -5.41
N ASP A 162 -29.91 7.80 -6.35
CA ASP A 162 -29.56 7.29 -7.67
C ASP A 162 -28.73 8.33 -8.46
N GLU A 163 -29.12 9.61 -8.45
CA GLU A 163 -28.32 10.69 -9.07
C GLU A 163 -26.90 10.79 -8.48
N LYS A 164 -26.78 10.61 -7.16
CA LYS A 164 -25.47 10.61 -6.49
C LYS A 164 -24.65 9.38 -6.85
N LEU A 165 -25.28 8.20 -6.96
CA LEU A 165 -24.62 6.96 -7.37
C LEU A 165 -24.12 7.05 -8.81
N ASP A 166 -24.89 7.66 -9.72
CA ASP A 166 -24.47 7.91 -11.10
C ASP A 166 -23.26 8.85 -11.17
N THR A 167 -23.27 9.90 -10.34
CA THR A 167 -22.14 10.85 -10.24
C THR A 167 -20.88 10.14 -9.72
N ILE A 168 -21.00 9.37 -8.63
CA ILE A 168 -19.89 8.59 -8.07
C ILE A 168 -19.38 7.57 -9.08
N SER A 169 -20.25 6.92 -9.83
CA SER A 169 -19.87 5.96 -10.88
C SER A 169 -19.04 6.64 -11.97
N SER A 170 -19.45 7.84 -12.40
CA SER A 170 -18.70 8.64 -13.38
C SER A 170 -17.32 9.06 -12.85
N GLU A 171 -17.25 9.58 -11.62
CA GLU A 171 -15.99 9.98 -10.99
C GLU A 171 -15.05 8.79 -10.80
N THR A 172 -15.60 7.61 -10.46
CA THR A 172 -14.82 6.37 -10.32
C THR A 172 -14.22 5.94 -11.67
N ALA A 173 -14.94 6.12 -12.78
CA ALA A 173 -14.42 5.83 -14.12
C ALA A 173 -13.27 6.79 -14.50
N ASP A 174 -13.41 8.08 -14.20
CA ASP A 174 -12.36 9.07 -14.44
C ASP A 174 -11.10 8.80 -13.63
N VAL A 175 -11.25 8.46 -12.33
CA VAL A 175 -10.13 8.08 -11.47
C VAL A 175 -9.43 6.83 -12.00
N ARG A 176 -10.19 5.82 -12.45
CA ARG A 176 -9.60 4.61 -13.06
C ARG A 176 -8.75 4.96 -14.28
N ALA A 177 -9.25 5.81 -15.17
CA ALA A 177 -8.51 6.25 -16.35
C ALA A 177 -7.23 7.03 -15.98
N GLN A 178 -7.27 7.87 -14.94
CA GLN A 178 -6.10 8.57 -14.43
C GLN A 178 -5.06 7.60 -13.87
N VAL A 179 -5.48 6.60 -13.10
CA VAL A 179 -4.60 5.58 -12.53
C VAL A 179 -3.95 4.73 -13.63
N GLU A 180 -4.69 4.35 -14.66
CA GLU A 180 -4.16 3.62 -15.81
C GLU A 180 -3.10 4.43 -16.56
N ASN A 181 -3.37 5.73 -16.80
CA ASN A 181 -2.41 6.63 -17.43
C ASN A 181 -1.15 6.82 -16.59
N ALA A 182 -1.29 7.08 -15.29
CA ALA A 182 -0.15 7.24 -14.38
C ALA A 182 0.69 5.95 -14.30
N THR A 183 0.04 4.78 -14.30
CA THR A 183 0.72 3.49 -14.30
C THR A 183 1.52 3.29 -15.60
N ARG A 184 0.98 3.71 -16.75
CA ARG A 184 1.70 3.68 -18.02
C ARG A 184 2.92 4.59 -17.99
N GLU A 185 2.77 5.83 -17.55
CA GLU A 185 3.89 6.79 -17.43
C GLU A 185 5.00 6.26 -16.51
N LEU A 186 4.63 5.66 -15.37
CA LEU A 186 5.60 5.04 -14.46
C LEU A 186 6.36 3.87 -15.11
N ARG A 187 5.69 3.06 -15.94
CA ARG A 187 6.35 1.98 -16.70
C ARG A 187 7.32 2.52 -17.74
N GLU A 188 6.95 3.59 -18.44
CA GLU A 188 7.82 4.27 -19.41
C GLU A 188 9.07 4.84 -18.72
N GLN A 189 8.89 5.59 -17.62
CA GLN A 189 10.01 6.12 -16.83
C GLN A 189 10.91 5.01 -16.27
N ALA A 190 10.34 3.90 -15.81
CA ALA A 190 11.12 2.76 -15.34
C ALA A 190 11.98 2.13 -16.45
N ASN A 191 11.46 2.07 -17.68
CA ASN A 191 12.21 1.58 -18.84
C ASN A 191 13.32 2.55 -19.25
N GLU A 192 13.06 3.86 -19.21
CA GLU A 192 14.07 4.89 -19.45
C GLU A 192 15.21 4.81 -18.43
N LEU A 193 14.89 4.66 -17.14
CA LEU A 193 15.88 4.48 -16.08
C LEU A 193 16.74 3.23 -16.29
N LYS A 194 16.13 2.10 -16.69
CA LYS A 194 16.88 0.88 -17.03
C LYS A 194 17.83 1.12 -18.20
N ALA A 195 17.38 1.80 -19.25
CA ALA A 195 18.21 2.13 -20.41
C ALA A 195 19.36 3.08 -20.04
N LEU A 196 19.10 4.06 -19.17
CA LEU A 196 20.12 4.99 -18.68
C LEU A 196 21.15 4.27 -17.80
N ASN A 197 20.71 3.37 -16.92
CA ASN A 197 21.62 2.56 -16.11
C ASN A 197 22.53 1.69 -16.99
N ALA A 198 21.98 1.06 -18.03
CA ALA A 198 22.78 0.28 -18.98
C ALA A 198 23.84 1.14 -19.71
N LYS A 199 23.50 2.39 -20.07
CA LYS A 199 24.47 3.34 -20.66
C LYS A 199 25.57 3.72 -19.66
N VAL A 200 25.22 3.96 -18.39
CA VAL A 200 26.18 4.28 -17.34
C VAL A 200 27.13 3.10 -17.07
N GLU A 201 26.60 1.88 -17.01
CA GLU A 201 27.42 0.67 -16.87
C GLU A 201 28.38 0.47 -18.06
N ALA A 202 27.91 0.69 -19.28
CA ALA A 202 28.75 0.63 -20.47
C ALA A 202 29.89 1.67 -20.44
N ALA A 203 29.56 2.93 -20.09
CA ALA A 203 30.56 3.99 -19.95
C ALA A 203 31.56 3.70 -18.82
N HIS A 204 31.11 3.13 -17.70
CA HIS A 204 32.01 2.72 -16.63
C HIS A 204 32.97 1.60 -17.05
N GLU A 205 32.51 0.62 -17.82
CA GLU A 205 33.39 -0.45 -18.29
C GLU A 205 34.37 0.06 -19.36
N GLU A 206 33.96 0.99 -20.22
CA GLU A 206 34.86 1.67 -21.16
C GLU A 206 35.93 2.46 -20.40
N SER A 207 35.54 3.27 -19.42
CA SER A 207 36.48 4.01 -18.57
C SER A 207 37.45 3.09 -17.82
N ARG A 208 37.00 1.90 -17.37
CA ARG A 208 37.87 0.90 -16.76
C ARG A 208 38.88 0.31 -17.76
N LYS A 209 38.47 0.07 -19.01
CA LYS A 209 39.37 -0.39 -20.08
C LYS A 209 40.43 0.66 -20.39
N GLU A 210 40.04 1.92 -20.55
CA GLU A 210 40.97 3.02 -20.78
C GLU A 210 41.97 3.16 -19.63
N ASN A 211 41.51 3.15 -18.38
CA ASN A 211 42.39 3.19 -17.21
C ASN A 211 43.39 2.02 -17.19
N ARG A 212 42.95 0.80 -17.55
CA ARG A 212 43.87 -0.35 -17.68
C ARG A 212 44.94 -0.11 -18.75
N MET A 213 44.57 0.43 -19.91
CA MET A 213 45.51 0.74 -20.98
C MET A 213 46.52 1.83 -20.56
N LEU A 214 46.05 2.90 -19.93
CA LEU A 214 46.92 3.97 -19.42
C LEU A 214 47.90 3.47 -18.37
N LEU A 215 47.47 2.58 -17.46
CA LEU A 215 48.37 1.97 -16.47
C LEU A 215 49.44 1.09 -17.13
N GLU A 216 49.09 0.35 -18.18
CA GLU A 216 50.03 -0.46 -18.96
C GLU A 216 51.06 0.43 -19.68
N GLU A 217 50.63 1.55 -20.27
CA GLU A 217 51.51 2.52 -20.92
C GLU A 217 52.46 3.18 -19.91
N LEU A 218 51.94 3.62 -18.76
CA LEU A 218 52.76 4.17 -17.68
C LEU A 218 53.80 3.16 -17.18
N ARG A 219 53.44 1.88 -17.12
CA ARG A 219 54.38 0.81 -16.78
C ARG A 219 55.51 0.71 -17.80
N LYS A 220 55.21 0.71 -19.10
CA LYS A 220 56.21 0.66 -20.17
C LYS A 220 57.14 1.88 -20.15
N VAL A 221 56.57 3.07 -19.92
CA VAL A 221 57.36 4.31 -19.77
C VAL A 221 58.30 4.20 -18.58
N ARG A 222 57.82 3.70 -17.43
CA ARG A 222 58.63 3.50 -16.23
C ARG A 222 59.77 2.51 -16.47
N GLU A 223 59.51 1.39 -17.14
CA GLU A 223 60.53 0.39 -17.50
C GLU A 223 61.59 1.01 -18.42
N SER A 224 61.16 1.75 -19.45
CA SER A 224 62.06 2.45 -20.39
C SER A 224 62.95 3.48 -19.68
N LEU A 225 62.38 4.28 -18.76
CA LEU A 225 63.14 5.25 -17.96
C LEU A 225 64.14 4.56 -17.03
N SER A 226 63.77 3.42 -16.44
CA SER A 226 64.67 2.62 -15.59
C SER A 226 65.88 2.12 -16.40
N GLU A 227 65.66 1.60 -17.62
CA GLU A 227 66.74 1.17 -18.51
C GLU A 227 67.65 2.33 -18.91
N LEU A 228 67.09 3.50 -19.23
CA LEU A 228 67.84 4.69 -19.59
C LEU A 228 68.69 5.20 -18.42
N THR A 229 68.13 5.18 -17.21
CA THR A 229 68.83 5.53 -15.97
C THR A 229 69.99 4.58 -15.70
N ALA A 230 69.78 3.27 -15.87
CA ALA A 230 70.84 2.27 -15.72
C ALA A 230 71.97 2.47 -16.73
N LYS A 231 71.64 2.78 -18.00
CA LYS A 231 72.64 3.10 -19.04
C LYS A 231 73.46 4.35 -18.70
N LEU A 232 72.81 5.40 -18.17
CA LEU A 232 73.49 6.62 -17.73
C LEU A 232 74.41 6.39 -16.53
N GLN A 233 74.04 5.52 -15.59
CA GLN A 233 74.89 5.19 -14.44
C GLN A 233 76.14 4.37 -14.82
N HIS A 234 76.14 3.71 -15.97
CA HIS A 234 77.26 2.92 -16.48
C HIS A 234 78.20 3.71 -17.43
N GLN A 235 77.86 4.95 -17.79
CA GLN A 235 78.72 5.87 -18.55
C GLN A 235 79.50 6.79 -17.61
#